data_AF-A0A965QR37-F1
#
_entry.id   AF-A0A965QR37-F1
#
_cell.length_a   1.000
_cell.length_b   1.000
_cell.length_c   1.000
_cell.angle_alpha   90.00
_cell.angle_beta   90.00
_cell.angle_gamma   90.00
#
_symmetry.space_group_name_H-M   'P 1'
#
loop_
_entity.id
_entity.type
_entity.pdbx_description
1 polymer ?
#
loop_
_entity_poly.entity_id
_entity_poly.type
_entity_poly.pdbx_seq_one_letter_code
_entity_poly.pdbx_strand_id
1 'polypeptide(L)'
;MYYLRQQTKVSGPFSATQLRGMLHRGRVARSDKVSTDRQSWVPVADCSDIVGAAVAAPVQSAAATTPAAAPVRANDGFVWHYTVHGVQQETTADTLALQNLVVTGEVAPEELVWRDGFLDWVAVRDVAELAEAVAAAQAASAQPFDFFRGGGG
;
A
#
# COMPACT_ATOMS: atom_id res chain seq x y z
N MET A 1 4.19 15.17 10.77
CA MET A 1 5.44 14.48 10.38
C MET A 1 6.58 15.11 11.15
N TYR A 2 7.42 14.31 11.80
CA TYR A 2 8.46 14.74 12.72
C TYR A 2 9.82 14.20 12.27
N TYR A 3 10.86 15.00 12.40
CA TYR A 3 12.24 14.65 12.14
C TYR A 3 12.96 14.48 13.46
N LEU A 4 13.72 13.40 13.58
CA LEU A 4 14.51 13.13 14.76
C LEU A 4 15.97 13.47 14.47
N ARG A 5 16.60 14.25 15.35
CA ARG A 5 18.03 14.54 15.30
C ARG A 5 18.72 13.86 16.46
N GLN A 6 19.61 12.93 16.11
CA GLN A 6 20.51 12.27 17.05
C GLN A 6 21.92 12.77 16.74
N GLN A 7 22.48 13.58 17.64
CA GLN A 7 23.83 14.17 17.56
C GLN A 7 24.14 14.89 16.24
N THR A 8 24.62 14.16 15.23
CA THR A 8 25.04 14.68 13.91
C THR A 8 24.15 14.22 12.75
N LYS A 9 23.15 13.37 12.99
CA LYS A 9 22.29 12.83 11.94
C LYS A 9 20.82 13.19 12.18
N VAL A 10 20.23 13.83 11.17
CA VAL A 10 18.79 14.03 11.08
C VAL A 10 18.19 12.86 10.30
N SER A 11 17.21 12.21 10.89
CA SER A 11 16.47 11.11 10.31
C SER A 11 14.99 11.50 10.26
N GLY A 12 14.32 11.30 9.12
CA GLY A 12 12.88 11.51 8.99
C GLY A 12 12.42 11.53 7.53
N PRO A 13 11.11 11.71 7.28
CA PRO A 13 10.05 12.00 8.25
C PRO A 13 9.53 10.75 8.98
N PHE A 14 9.31 10.87 10.29
CA PHE A 14 8.67 9.87 11.14
C PHE A 14 7.32 10.38 11.66
N SER A 15 6.38 9.48 11.94
CA SER A 15 5.11 9.83 12.58
C SER A 15 5.26 9.88 14.11
N ALA A 16 4.33 10.57 14.79
CA ALA A 16 4.29 10.60 16.26
C ALA A 16 4.26 9.20 16.87
N THR A 17 3.44 8.31 16.28
CA THR A 17 3.32 6.90 16.65
C THR A 17 4.66 6.16 16.53
N GLN A 18 5.42 6.43 15.47
CA GLN A 18 6.71 5.78 15.24
C GLN A 18 7.77 6.26 16.23
N LEU A 19 7.85 7.56 16.51
CA LEU A 19 8.74 8.12 17.52
C LEU A 19 8.42 7.59 18.91
N ARG A 20 7.14 7.46 19.23
CA ARG A 20 6.70 6.87 20.48
C ARG A 20 7.07 5.39 20.59
N GLY A 21 6.90 4.62 19.52
CA GLY A 21 7.38 3.24 19.46
C GLY A 21 8.89 3.14 19.68
N MET A 22 9.66 4.06 19.10
CA MET A 22 11.11 4.12 19.30
C MET A 22 11.50 4.54 20.72
N LEU A 23 10.75 5.46 21.34
CA LEU A 23 10.91 5.86 22.74
C LEU A 23 10.63 4.70 23.69
N HIS A 24 9.53 3.97 23.48
CA HIS A 24 9.19 2.77 24.27
C HIS A 24 10.21 1.64 24.12
N ARG A 25 10.79 1.48 22.93
CA ARG A 25 11.85 0.51 22.64
C ARG A 25 13.24 0.97 23.11
N GLY A 26 13.37 2.19 23.67
CA GLY A 26 14.65 2.75 24.11
C GLY A 26 15.61 3.14 22.99
N ARG A 27 15.13 3.18 21.74
CA ARG A 27 15.93 3.59 20.55
C ARG A 27 16.02 5.11 20.42
N VAL A 28 15.11 5.81 21.07
CA VAL A 28 15.08 7.27 21.20
C VAL A 28 15.08 7.57 22.69
N ALA A 29 16.04 8.39 23.12
CA ALA A 29 16.08 8.90 24.47
C ALA A 29 15.16 10.12 24.59
N ARG A 30 14.66 10.37 25.81
CA ARG A 30 13.95 11.62 26.12
C ARG A 30 14.79 12.88 25.85
N SER A 31 16.11 12.73 25.85
CA SER A 31 17.10 13.77 25.55
C SER A 31 17.33 14.00 24.05
N ASP A 32 16.85 13.11 23.17
CA ASP A 32 16.94 13.33 21.73
C ASP A 32 16.05 14.50 21.29
N LYS A 33 16.36 15.12 20.15
CA LYS A 33 15.62 16.28 19.65
C LYS A 33 14.74 15.91 18.46
N VAL A 34 13.50 16.38 18.48
CA VAL A 34 12.52 16.25 17.40
C VAL A 34 12.16 17.60 16.82
N SER A 35 11.87 17.64 15.52
CA SER A 35 11.48 18.85 14.82
C SER A 35 10.40 18.55 13.81
N THR A 36 9.32 19.33 13.79
CA THR A 36 8.29 19.28 12.74
C THR A 36 8.74 20.01 11.47
N ASP A 37 9.55 21.04 11.65
CA ASP A 37 9.92 22.02 10.60
C ASP A 37 11.39 21.89 10.13
N ARG A 38 12.17 20.97 10.71
CA ARG A 38 13.63 20.81 10.55
C ARG A 38 14.46 22.03 11.02
N GLN A 39 13.83 23.13 11.40
CA GLN A 39 14.47 24.32 11.95
C GLN A 39 14.38 24.34 13.49
N SER A 40 13.20 24.07 14.05
CA SER A 40 12.95 24.10 15.50
C SER A 40 13.13 22.72 16.13
N TRP A 41 14.20 22.53 16.91
CA TRP A 41 14.54 21.24 17.53
C TRP A 41 14.17 21.23 19.01
N VAL A 42 13.09 20.53 19.33
CA VAL A 42 12.52 20.42 20.68
C VAL A 42 12.88 19.05 21.26
N PRO A 43 13.34 18.93 22.51
CA PRO A 43 13.63 17.62 23.10
C PRO A 43 12.37 16.75 23.18
N VAL A 44 12.52 15.44 22.98
CA VAL A 44 11.41 14.48 23.00
C VAL A 44 10.64 14.54 24.31
N ALA A 45 11.31 14.79 25.43
CA ALA A 45 10.69 14.98 26.75
C ALA A 45 9.63 16.09 26.79
N ASP A 46 9.84 17.16 26.02
CA ASP A 46 8.99 18.36 26.00
C ASP A 46 7.81 18.19 25.03
N CYS A 47 7.89 17.19 24.15
CA CYS A 47 6.85 16.89 23.17
C CYS A 47 5.82 15.93 23.77
N SER A 48 4.76 16.50 24.38
CA SER A 48 3.65 15.73 24.97
C SER A 48 2.97 14.77 23.98
N ASP A 49 2.97 15.07 22.69
CA ASP A 49 2.42 14.20 21.63
C ASP A 49 3.15 12.84 21.54
N ILE A 50 4.46 12.83 21.86
CA ILE A 50 5.31 11.62 21.81
C ILE A 50 5.34 10.92 23.17
N VAL A 51 5.42 11.68 24.27
CA VAL A 51 5.53 11.15 25.64
C VAL A 51 4.17 10.74 26.21
N GLY A 52 3.09 11.40 25.78
CA GLY A 52 1.75 11.31 26.35
C GLY A 52 0.67 11.13 25.30
N ALA A 53 0.54 9.93 24.75
CA ALA A 53 -0.67 9.51 24.04
C ALA A 53 -1.15 8.14 24.51
N ALA A 54 -1.11 7.87 25.82
CA ALA A 54 -1.96 6.80 26.32
C ALA A 54 -3.41 7.20 25.98
N VAL A 55 -4.09 6.36 25.19
CA VAL A 55 -5.48 6.46 24.71
C VAL A 55 -5.73 7.26 23.41
N ALA A 56 -5.47 6.62 22.27
CA ALA A 56 -6.32 6.73 21.07
C ALA A 56 -6.10 5.50 20.18
N ALA A 57 -6.78 4.40 20.52
CA ALA A 57 -7.04 3.35 19.56
C ALA A 57 -8.00 3.90 18.49
N PRO A 58 -7.79 3.66 17.19
CA PRO A 58 -8.83 3.90 16.21
C PRO A 58 -9.91 2.83 16.41
N VAL A 59 -10.92 3.15 17.23
CA VAL A 59 -12.25 2.55 17.08
C VAL A 59 -12.85 3.08 15.78
N GLN A 60 -12.49 2.45 14.66
CA GLN A 60 -13.28 2.59 13.45
C GLN A 60 -14.40 1.55 13.54
N SER A 61 -15.48 1.91 14.27
CA SER A 61 -16.80 1.32 14.07
C SER A 61 -17.15 1.52 12.58
N ALA A 62 -17.35 0.47 11.80
CA ALA A 62 -18.51 -0.42 11.86
C ALA A 62 -19.83 0.35 11.80
N ALA A 63 -20.22 0.73 10.58
CA ALA A 63 -21.60 0.92 10.19
C ALA A 63 -21.81 0.28 8.81
N ALA A 64 -21.90 -1.05 8.79
CA ALA A 64 -22.71 -1.79 7.84
C ALA A 64 -23.07 -3.15 8.47
N THR A 65 -24.26 -3.20 9.06
CA THR A 65 -24.97 -4.42 9.42
C THR A 65 -25.14 -5.29 8.17
N THR A 66 -24.51 -6.47 8.12
CA THR A 66 -24.98 -7.76 7.56
C THR A 66 -23.84 -8.79 7.69
N PRO A 67 -24.02 -9.94 8.37
CA PRO A 67 -23.02 -10.99 8.37
C PRO A 67 -23.22 -11.90 7.15
N ALA A 68 -22.42 -11.70 6.11
CA ALA A 68 -22.22 -12.68 5.05
C ALA A 68 -20.73 -12.70 4.69
N ALA A 69 -20.14 -13.88 4.76
CA ALA A 69 -18.73 -14.13 4.61
C ALA A 69 -18.16 -13.61 3.28
N ALA A 70 -17.10 -12.80 3.36
CA ALA A 70 -16.08 -12.69 2.34
C ALA A 70 -14.74 -12.52 3.05
N PRO A 71 -13.69 -13.30 2.72
CA PRO A 71 -12.38 -13.10 3.31
C PRO A 71 -11.92 -11.71 2.88
N VAL A 72 -11.81 -10.80 3.84
CA VAL A 72 -11.12 -9.52 3.64
C VAL A 72 -9.66 -9.84 3.35
N ARG A 73 -9.34 -10.01 2.06
CA ARG A 73 -7.97 -10.20 1.60
C ARG A 73 -7.21 -8.94 1.96
N ALA A 74 -6.15 -9.11 2.75
CA ALA A 74 -5.33 -8.04 3.26
C ALA A 74 -4.86 -7.13 2.12
N ASN A 75 -5.26 -5.86 2.16
CA ASN A 75 -4.58 -4.86 1.36
C ASN A 75 -3.25 -4.58 2.09
N ASP A 76 -2.15 -5.05 1.52
CA ASP A 76 -0.84 -5.07 2.18
C ASP A 76 -0.17 -3.68 2.23
N GLY A 77 -0.83 -2.64 1.70
CA GLY A 77 -0.31 -1.27 1.68
C GLY A 77 0.93 -1.09 0.78
N PHE A 78 1.25 -2.08 -0.05
CA PHE A 78 2.29 -1.97 -1.05
C PHE A 78 1.84 -1.10 -2.22
N VAL A 79 2.72 -0.18 -2.60
CA VAL A 79 2.58 0.67 -3.77
C VAL A 79 3.08 -0.11 -4.98
N TRP A 80 2.17 -0.46 -5.90
CA TRP A 80 2.51 -1.13 -7.15
C TRP A 80 2.50 -0.14 -8.31
N HIS A 81 3.51 -0.28 -9.16
CA HIS A 81 3.62 0.31 -10.48
C HIS A 81 3.31 -0.77 -11.51
N TYR A 82 2.63 -0.40 -12.59
CA TYR A 82 2.23 -1.33 -13.63
C TYR A 82 2.31 -0.67 -15.00
N THR A 83 2.50 -1.50 -16.02
CA THR A 83 2.37 -1.10 -17.42
C THR A 83 1.00 -1.50 -17.96
N VAL A 84 0.44 -0.65 -18.83
CA VAL A 84 -0.77 -0.94 -19.60
C VAL A 84 -0.40 -0.82 -21.06
N HIS A 85 -0.55 -1.91 -21.82
CA HIS A 85 -0.13 -1.99 -23.22
C HIS A 85 1.34 -1.58 -23.43
N GLY A 86 2.22 -1.93 -22.49
CA GLY A 86 3.63 -1.55 -22.52
C GLY A 86 3.92 -0.07 -22.19
N VAL A 87 2.91 0.72 -21.80
CA VAL A 87 3.08 2.09 -21.30
C VAL A 87 3.05 2.07 -19.78
N GLN A 88 4.11 2.57 -19.15
CA GLN A 88 4.17 2.71 -17.70
C GLN A 88 3.14 3.75 -17.22
N GLN A 89 2.25 3.33 -16.33
CA GLN A 89 1.30 4.25 -15.71
C GLN A 89 1.99 5.00 -14.56
N GLU A 90 1.83 6.33 -14.53
CA GLU A 90 2.28 7.17 -13.41
C GLU A 90 1.41 6.98 -12.16
N THR A 91 0.20 6.43 -12.35
CA THR A 91 -0.71 6.07 -11.27
C THR A 91 -0.25 4.76 -10.64
N THR A 92 0.09 4.82 -9.35
CA THR A 92 0.34 3.63 -8.55
C THR A 92 -0.96 3.00 -8.08
N ALA A 93 -1.04 1.68 -8.11
CA ALA A 93 -2.17 0.91 -7.63
C ALA A 93 -1.79 0.14 -6.36
N ASP A 94 -2.76 -0.06 -5.47
CA ASP A 94 -2.64 -1.07 -4.41
C ASP A 94 -2.81 -2.48 -4.97
N THR A 95 -2.40 -3.51 -4.24
CA THR A 95 -2.52 -4.92 -4.67
C THR A 95 -3.96 -5.24 -5.12
N LEU A 96 -4.97 -4.75 -4.39
CA LEU A 96 -6.37 -5.00 -4.70
C LEU A 96 -6.84 -4.25 -5.96
N ALA A 97 -6.38 -3.01 -6.15
CA ALA A 97 -6.67 -2.25 -7.36
C ALA A 97 -6.02 -2.93 -8.58
N LEU A 98 -4.77 -3.34 -8.46
CA LEU A 98 -4.04 -4.05 -9.52
C LEU A 98 -4.72 -5.38 -9.88
N GLN A 99 -5.15 -6.19 -8.88
CA GLN A 99 -5.93 -7.39 -9.14
C GLN A 99 -7.22 -7.10 -9.90
N ASN A 100 -7.93 -6.02 -9.53
CA ASN A 100 -9.15 -5.63 -10.22
C ASN A 100 -8.87 -5.22 -11.67
N LEU A 101 -7.81 -4.46 -11.92
CA LEU A 101 -7.39 -4.07 -13.27
C LEU A 101 -7.00 -5.27 -14.14
N VAL A 102 -6.40 -6.29 -13.54
CA VAL A 102 -6.11 -7.55 -14.23
C VAL A 102 -7.42 -8.27 -14.55
N VAL A 103 -8.33 -8.42 -13.58
CA VAL A 103 -9.63 -9.09 -13.76
C VAL A 103 -10.52 -8.38 -14.79
N THR A 104 -10.51 -7.05 -14.84
CA THR A 104 -11.25 -6.27 -15.86
C THR A 104 -10.62 -6.36 -17.24
N GLY A 105 -9.40 -6.89 -17.36
CA GLY A 105 -8.64 -6.96 -18.60
C GLY A 105 -7.99 -5.65 -19.02
N GLU A 106 -7.92 -4.66 -18.12
CA GLU A 106 -7.19 -3.40 -18.37
C GLU A 106 -5.67 -3.63 -18.32
N VAL A 107 -5.22 -4.57 -17.49
CA VAL A 107 -3.82 -5.00 -17.39
C VAL A 107 -3.71 -6.44 -17.88
N ALA A 108 -2.97 -6.65 -18.97
CA ALA A 108 -2.74 -7.99 -19.50
C ALA A 108 -1.78 -8.80 -18.60
N PRO A 109 -1.89 -10.13 -18.56
CA PRO A 109 -1.01 -10.96 -17.74
C PRO A 109 0.46 -10.94 -18.19
N GLU A 110 0.72 -10.51 -19.42
CA GLU A 110 2.06 -10.26 -19.96
C GLU A 110 2.64 -8.90 -19.54
N GLU A 111 1.82 -7.99 -18.99
CA GLU A 111 2.28 -6.68 -18.54
C GLU A 111 3.26 -6.80 -17.39
N LEU A 112 4.08 -5.78 -17.26
CA LEU A 112 5.13 -5.68 -16.27
C LEU A 112 4.61 -4.90 -15.07
N VAL A 113 4.78 -5.50 -13.89
CA VAL A 113 4.47 -4.88 -12.61
C VAL A 113 5.71 -4.84 -11.73
N TRP A 114 5.81 -3.77 -10.97
CA TRP A 114 6.90 -3.55 -10.04
C TRP A 114 6.36 -2.99 -8.74
N ARG A 115 6.91 -3.39 -7.60
CA ARG A 115 6.63 -2.75 -6.31
C ARG A 115 7.94 -2.51 -5.58
N ASP A 116 7.89 -1.59 -4.62
CA ASP A 116 9.01 -1.37 -3.69
C ASP A 116 9.40 -2.70 -3.01
N GLY A 117 10.65 -3.11 -3.20
CA GLY A 117 11.17 -4.40 -2.74
C GLY A 117 11.43 -5.45 -3.82
N PHE A 118 10.94 -5.28 -5.05
CA PHE A 118 11.40 -6.09 -6.20
C PHE A 118 12.68 -5.50 -6.81
N LEU A 119 13.61 -6.38 -7.20
CA LEU A 119 14.83 -5.97 -7.93
C LEU A 119 14.52 -5.47 -9.34
N ASP A 120 13.55 -6.07 -10.02
CA ASP A 120 13.22 -5.82 -11.42
C ASP A 120 11.71 -5.90 -11.65
N TRP A 121 11.25 -5.39 -12.81
CA TRP A 121 9.87 -5.53 -13.25
C TRP A 121 9.53 -6.98 -13.52
N VAL A 122 8.44 -7.46 -12.93
CA VAL A 122 8.00 -8.85 -13.02
C VAL A 122 6.67 -8.89 -13.77
N ALA A 123 6.49 -9.89 -14.65
CA ALA A 123 5.23 -10.02 -15.36
C ALA A 123 4.09 -10.35 -14.39
N VAL A 124 2.90 -9.78 -14.61
CA VAL A 124 1.71 -10.00 -13.75
C VAL A 124 1.46 -11.50 -13.53
N ARG A 125 1.60 -12.32 -14.57
CA ARG A 125 1.44 -13.79 -14.50
C ARG A 125 2.45 -14.51 -13.62
N ASP A 126 3.62 -13.93 -13.40
CA ASP A 126 4.70 -14.52 -12.60
C ASP A 126 4.55 -14.17 -11.11
N VAL A 127 3.74 -13.13 -10.82
CA VAL A 127 3.40 -12.74 -9.44
C VAL A 127 2.35 -13.68 -8.87
N ALA A 128 2.75 -14.53 -7.92
CA ALA A 128 1.84 -15.47 -7.25
C ALA A 128 0.63 -14.78 -6.60
N GLU A 129 0.78 -13.56 -6.10
CA GLU A 129 -0.31 -12.74 -5.52
C GLU A 129 -1.37 -12.32 -6.54
N LEU A 130 -1.03 -12.34 -7.85
CA LEU A 130 -1.91 -11.97 -8.96
C LEU A 130 -2.32 -13.19 -9.79
N ALA A 131 -1.77 -14.37 -9.53
CA ALA A 131 -2.05 -15.59 -10.31
C ALA A 131 -3.55 -15.95 -10.33
N GLU A 132 -4.27 -15.77 -9.22
CA GLU A 132 -5.73 -15.96 -9.17
C GLU A 132 -6.48 -14.92 -10.01
N ALA A 133 -6.04 -13.65 -9.95
CA ALA A 133 -6.63 -12.57 -10.73
C ALA A 133 -6.38 -12.77 -12.23
N VAL A 134 -5.18 -13.23 -12.60
CA VAL A 134 -4.81 -13.59 -13.98
C VAL A 134 -5.63 -14.76 -14.48
N ALA A 135 -5.83 -15.80 -13.68
CA ALA A 135 -6.67 -16.93 -14.05
C ALA A 135 -8.14 -16.49 -14.28
N ALA A 136 -8.65 -15.60 -13.41
CA ALA A 136 -9.98 -15.02 -13.56
C ALA A 136 -10.09 -14.12 -14.80
N ALA A 137 -9.09 -13.28 -15.06
CA ALA A 137 -9.00 -12.43 -16.25
C ALA A 137 -8.97 -13.27 -17.54
N GLN A 138 -8.10 -14.29 -17.60
CA GLN A 138 -8.05 -15.21 -18.73
C GLN A 138 -9.37 -15.96 -18.92
N ALA A 139 -10.06 -16.36 -17.84
CA ALA A 139 -11.38 -16.97 -17.95
C ALA A 139 -12.46 -16.01 -18.49
N ALA A 140 -12.33 -14.71 -18.22
CA ALA A 140 -13.20 -13.66 -18.74
C ALA A 140 -12.86 -13.31 -20.20
N SER A 141 -11.57 -13.21 -20.55
CA SER A 141 -11.09 -12.96 -21.92
C SER A 141 -11.23 -14.17 -22.85
N ALA A 142 -11.24 -15.38 -22.30
CA ALA A 142 -11.47 -16.63 -23.03
C ALA A 142 -12.96 -16.96 -23.22
N GLN A 143 -13.88 -16.08 -22.80
CA GLN A 143 -15.23 -16.10 -23.35
C GLN A 143 -15.09 -15.66 -24.82
N PRO A 144 -15.23 -16.55 -25.82
CA PRO A 144 -15.43 -16.06 -27.16
C PRO A 144 -16.63 -15.12 -27.09
N PHE A 145 -16.48 -13.91 -27.61
CA PHE A 145 -17.61 -13.09 -27.99
C PHE A 145 -18.46 -13.96 -28.93
N ASP A 146 -19.44 -14.68 -28.38
CA ASP A 146 -20.51 -15.36 -29.11
C ASP A 146 -21.49 -14.28 -29.60
N PHE A 147 -20.93 -13.28 -30.31
CA PHE A 147 -21.66 -12.22 -30.98
C PHE A 147 -21.98 -12.62 -32.44
N PHE A 148 -21.86 -13.91 -32.78
CA PHE A 148 -22.12 -14.40 -34.12
C PHE A 148 -22.95 -15.70 -34.13
N ARG A 149 -24.20 -15.61 -33.67
CA ARG A 149 -25.25 -16.55 -34.07
C ARG A 149 -26.55 -15.84 -34.43
N GLY A 150 -26.62 -15.44 -35.70
CA GLY A 150 -27.82 -14.94 -36.38
C GLY A 150 -27.40 -13.99 -37.50
N GLY A 151 -26.76 -14.44 -38.58
CA GLY A 151 -27.29 -15.43 -39.51
C GLY A 151 -28.25 -14.74 -40.46
N GLY A 152 -27.72 -14.25 -41.60
CA GLY A 152 -28.50 -13.64 -42.66
C GLY A 152 -29.45 -14.65 -43.34
N GLY A 153 -30.52 -14.10 -43.91
CA GLY A 153 -31.52 -14.76 -44.74
C GLY A 153 -32.60 -13.76 -45.12
#